data_AF-A0A4Q7V796-F1
#
_entry.id   AF-A0A4Q7V796-F1
#
_cell.length_a   1.000
_cell.length_b   1.000
_cell.length_c   1.000
_cell.angle_alpha   90.00
_cell.angle_beta   90.00
_cell.angle_gamma   90.00
#
_symmetry.space_group_name_H-M   'P 1'
#
loop_
_entity.id
_entity.type
_entity.pdbx_description
1 polymer ?
#
loop_
_entity_poly.entity_id
_entity_poly.type
_entity_poly.pdbx_seq_one_letter_code
_entity_poly.pdbx_strand_id
1 'polypeptide(L)' 'MSIDPRIVPSPNDIDAPNGATPADPDGAWRDRLVELHVLAEHGDEAAAAEARAWTDSDERAHRAWHEIESACRQVRRP' A
#
# COMPACT_ATOMS: atom_id res chain seq x y z
N MET A 1 -26.06 -27.34 19.67
CA MET A 1 -24.97 -27.62 18.70
C MET A 1 -25.60 -27.63 17.32
N SER A 2 -25.35 -26.59 16.51
CA SER A 2 -25.74 -26.54 15.11
C SER A 2 -24.55 -25.99 14.33
N ILE A 3 -23.93 -26.82 13.50
CA ILE A 3 -22.94 -26.42 12.50
C ILE A 3 -23.72 -26.27 11.20
N ASP A 4 -23.67 -25.08 10.61
CA ASP A 4 -24.31 -24.77 9.32
C ASP A 4 -23.40 -25.24 8.17
N PRO A 5 -23.86 -26.15 7.27
CA PRO A 5 -23.06 -26.68 6.18
C PRO A 5 -23.53 -26.13 4.84
N ARG A 6 -23.07 -24.93 4.43
CA ARG A 6 -23.23 -24.47 3.03
C ARG A 6 -22.02 -23.69 2.48
N ILE A 7 -21.22 -24.41 1.67
CA ILE A 7 -20.81 -24.03 0.30
C ILE A 7 -19.50 -23.17 0.19
N VAL A 8 -18.34 -23.83 0.28
CA VAL A 8 -17.30 -24.14 -0.75
C VAL A 8 -16.44 -22.96 -1.29
N PRO A 9 -15.09 -23.05 -1.22
CA PRO A 9 -14.22 -22.17 -2.00
C PRO A 9 -14.22 -22.60 -3.47
N SER A 10 -14.50 -21.67 -4.39
CA SER A 10 -14.34 -21.89 -5.83
C SER A 10 -12.85 -22.06 -6.19
N PRO A 11 -12.47 -23.06 -6.99
CA PRO A 11 -11.06 -23.34 -7.32
C PRO A 11 -10.53 -22.53 -8.51
N ASN A 12 -11.10 -21.36 -8.85
CA ASN A 12 -10.91 -20.75 -10.17
C ASN A 12 -10.64 -19.22 -10.19
N ASP A 13 -9.92 -18.69 -9.20
CA ASP A 13 -9.34 -17.34 -9.27
C ASP A 13 -7.81 -17.38 -9.29
N ILE A 14 -7.25 -18.40 -9.94
CA ILE A 14 -5.83 -18.47 -10.29
C ILE A 14 -5.68 -18.03 -11.74
N ASP A 15 -5.91 -16.74 -12.04
CA ASP A 15 -5.33 -16.07 -13.21
C ASP A 15 -5.45 -14.54 -13.10
N ALA A 16 -4.57 -13.94 -12.29
CA ALA A 16 -4.19 -12.55 -12.44
C ALA A 16 -2.66 -12.46 -12.29
N PRO A 17 -1.90 -12.25 -13.38
CA PRO A 17 -0.47 -12.09 -13.26
C PRO A 17 -0.16 -10.73 -12.60
N ASN A 18 0.56 -10.79 -11.47
CA ASN A 18 1.19 -9.72 -10.70
C ASN A 18 0.30 -8.84 -9.79
N GLY A 19 0.31 -9.18 -8.50
CA GLY A 19 0.57 -8.19 -7.44
C GLY A 19 -0.61 -7.63 -6.65
N ALA A 20 -1.86 -7.93 -7.03
CA ALA A 20 -3.01 -7.49 -6.23
C ALA A 20 -3.27 -8.49 -5.09
N THR A 21 -2.49 -8.41 -4.01
CA THR A 21 -2.95 -8.89 -2.70
C THR A 21 -4.34 -8.28 -2.46
N PRO A 22 -5.35 -9.04 -1.97
CA PRO A 22 -6.65 -8.45 -1.64
C PRO A 22 -6.38 -7.27 -0.70
N ALA A 23 -6.62 -6.05 -1.20
CA ALA A 23 -6.31 -4.83 -0.49
C ALA A 23 -7.11 -4.85 0.80
N ASP A 24 -6.42 -5.12 1.92
CA ASP A 24 -6.98 -4.91 3.23
C ASP A 24 -7.45 -3.44 3.23
N PRO A 25 -8.74 -3.15 3.47
CA PRO A 25 -9.24 -1.78 3.40
C PRO A 25 -8.51 -0.86 4.40
N ASP A 26 -7.97 -1.45 5.46
CA ASP A 26 -7.10 -0.79 6.45
C ASP A 26 -5.65 -0.58 5.96
N GLY A 27 -5.22 -1.26 4.90
CA GLY A 27 -3.89 -1.17 4.28
C GLY A 27 -3.84 -0.34 3.00
N ALA A 28 -4.97 -0.15 2.31
CA ALA A 28 -5.04 0.54 1.03
C ALA A 28 -4.48 1.99 1.06
N TRP A 29 -4.58 2.67 2.21
CA TRP A 29 -4.01 4.01 2.37
C TRP A 29 -2.47 4.00 2.47
N ARG A 30 -1.87 2.93 3.01
CA ARG A 30 -0.41 2.78 3.03
C ARG A 30 0.12 2.48 1.64
N ASP A 31 -0.57 1.65 0.88
CA ASP A 31 -0.20 1.37 -0.52
C ASP A 31 -0.21 2.64 -1.36
N ARG A 32 -1.21 3.51 -1.16
CA ARG A 32 -1.26 4.83 -1.80
C ARG A 32 -0.08 5.72 -1.41
N LEU A 33 0.35 5.73 -0.14
CA LEU A 33 1.54 6.48 0.29
C LEU A 33 2.83 5.95 -0.35
N VAL A 34 2.95 4.63 -0.48
CA VAL A 34 4.10 4.00 -1.17
C VAL A 34 4.10 4.39 -2.64
N GLU A 35 2.95 4.35 -3.30
CA GLU A 35 2.82 4.76 -4.70
C GLU A 35 3.27 6.21 -4.89
N LEU A 36 2.76 7.14 -4.07
CA LEU A 36 3.15 8.54 -4.12
C LEU A 36 4.66 8.73 -3.87
N HIS A 37 5.24 7.96 -2.94
CA HIS A 37 6.68 7.98 -2.69
C HIS A 37 7.49 7.54 -3.91
N VAL A 38 7.11 6.42 -4.54
CA VAL A 38 7.80 5.93 -5.74
C VAL A 38 7.68 6.95 -6.88
N LEU A 39 6.49 7.47 -7.14
CA LEU A 39 6.28 8.47 -8.19
C LEU A 39 7.11 9.74 -7.96
N ALA A 40 7.13 10.25 -6.73
CA ALA A 40 7.95 11.41 -6.35
C ALA A 40 9.45 11.17 -6.59
N GLU A 41 9.95 9.98 -6.22
CA GLU A 41 11.35 9.59 -6.44
C GLU A 41 11.71 9.48 -7.93
N HIS A 42 10.72 9.22 -8.80
CA HIS A 42 10.87 9.21 -10.25
C HIS A 42 10.66 10.58 -10.91
N GLY A 43 10.49 11.65 -10.12
CA GLY A 43 10.39 13.03 -10.60
C GLY A 43 8.96 13.53 -10.82
N ASP A 44 7.94 12.82 -10.33
CA ASP A 44 6.55 13.30 -10.36
C ASP A 44 6.33 14.35 -9.26
N GLU A 45 6.38 15.63 -9.64
CA GLU A 45 6.18 16.75 -8.73
C GLU A 45 4.77 16.82 -8.15
N ALA A 46 3.75 16.33 -8.88
CA ALA A 46 2.37 16.32 -8.41
C ALA A 46 2.20 15.28 -7.30
N ALA A 47 2.79 14.09 -7.47
CA ALA A 47 2.81 13.06 -6.42
C ALA A 47 3.57 13.53 -5.18
N ALA A 48 4.70 14.24 -5.36
CA ALA A 48 5.45 14.82 -4.24
C ALA A 48 4.63 15.86 -3.47
N ALA A 49 3.90 16.73 -4.17
CA ALA A 49 3.02 17.72 -3.57
C ALA A 49 1.84 17.08 -2.83
N GLU A 50 1.22 16.05 -3.42
CA GLU A 50 0.12 15.30 -2.80
C GLU A 50 0.57 14.58 -1.54
N ALA A 51 1.70 13.87 -1.58
CA ALA A 51 2.30 13.22 -0.41
C ALA A 51 2.59 14.23 0.70
N ARG A 52 3.13 15.40 0.36
CA ARG A 52 3.43 16.45 1.32
C ARG A 52 2.17 17.02 1.96
N ALA A 53 1.15 17.36 1.16
CA ALA A 53 -0.12 17.86 1.67
C ALA A 53 -0.78 16.85 2.62
N TRP A 54 -0.71 15.55 2.29
CA TRP A 54 -1.27 14.50 3.13
C TRP A 54 -0.48 14.33 4.43
N THR A 55 0.85 14.22 4.37
CA THR A 55 1.69 14.06 5.56
C THR A 55 1.68 15.28 6.49
N ASP A 56 1.45 16.49 5.97
CA ASP A 56 1.27 17.70 6.77
C ASP A 56 -0.10 17.71 7.49
N SER A 57 -1.11 17.04 6.93
CA SER A 57 -2.49 17.03 7.46
C SER A 57 -2.79 15.82 8.36
N ASP A 58 -2.04 14.72 8.21
CA ASP A 58 -2.28 13.45 8.89
C ASP A 58 -0.99 12.89 9.52
N GLU A 59 -0.97 12.88 10.85
CA GLU A 59 0.10 12.33 11.68
C GLU A 59 0.36 10.83 11.41
N ARG A 60 -0.66 10.03 11.07
CA ARG A 60 -0.49 8.62 10.72
C ARG A 60 0.21 8.47 9.37
N ALA A 61 -0.17 9.32 8.41
CA ALA A 61 0.50 9.37 7.11
C ALA A 61 1.95 9.82 7.28
N HIS A 62 2.21 10.83 8.12
CA HIS A 62 3.55 11.29 8.45
C HIS A 62 4.44 10.16 8.98
N ARG A 63 3.96 9.38 9.96
CA ARG A 63 4.74 8.25 10.50
C ARG A 63 4.97 7.15 9.48
N ALA A 64 3.93 6.79 8.72
CA ALA A 64 4.05 5.79 7.67
C ALA A 64 5.06 6.22 6.58
N TRP A 65 5.09 7.51 6.24
CA TRP A 65 6.07 8.06 5.30
C TRP A 65 7.51 7.84 5.76
N HIS A 66 7.82 8.14 7.03
CA HIS A 66 9.16 7.88 7.60
C HIS A 66 9.53 6.38 7.59
N GLU A 67 8.56 5.51 7.84
CA GLU A 67 8.75 4.05 7.75
C GLU A 67 9.09 3.63 6.31
N ILE A 68 8.35 4.15 5.33
CA ILE A 68 8.55 3.88 3.90
C ILE A 68 9.93 4.38 3.45
N GLU A 69 10.31 5.62 3.76
CA GLU A 69 11.62 6.17 3.41
C GLU A 69 12.77 5.33 4.00
N SER A 70 12.61 4.89 5.25
CA SER A 70 13.58 4.05 5.94
C SER A 70 13.71 2.67 5.26
N ALA A 71 12.59 2.05 4.92
CA ALA A 71 12.55 0.77 4.22
C ALA A 71 13.15 0.87 2.82
N CYS A 72 12.77 1.88 2.03
CA CYS A 72 13.33 2.13 0.71
C CYS A 72 14.85 2.36 0.78
N ARG A 73 15.34 3.13 1.76
CA ARG A 73 16.77 3.34 1.98
C ARG A 73 17.51 2.04 2.31
N GLN A 74 16.90 1.16 3.12
CA GLN A 74 17.48 -0.13 3.47
C GLN A 74 17.60 -1.04 2.25
N VAL A 75 16.58 -1.08 1.38
CA VAL A 75 16.60 -1.89 0.15
C VAL A 75 17.59 -1.34 -0.88
N ARG A 76 17.82 -0.02 -0.92
CA ARG A 76 18.78 0.62 -1.83
C ARG A 76 20.25 0.46 -1.41
N ARG A 77 20.53 -0.02 -0.19
CA ARG A 77 21.90 -0.33 0.22
C ARG A 77 22.28 -1.73 -0.28
N PRO A 78 23.28 -1.85 -1.17
CA PRO A 78 23.75 -3.14 -1.70
C PRO A 78 24.46 -3.99 -0.65
#